data_AF-A0A7C4KM11-F1
#
_entry.id   AF-A0A7C4KM11-F1
#
_cell.length_a   1.000
_cell.length_b   1.000
_cell.length_c   1.000
_cell.angle_alpha   90.00
_cell.angle_beta   90.00
_cell.angle_gamma   90.00
#
_symmetry.space_group_name_H-M   'P 1'
#
loop_
_entity.id
_entity.type
_entity.pdbx_description
1 polymer ?
#
loop_
_entity_poly.entity_id
_entity_poly.type
_entity_poly.pdbx_seq_one_letter_code
_entity_poly.pdbx_strand_id
1 'polypeptide(L)'
;MRLLEAILDAQSRAGGGDPDQPRVPAEQHADALPLVVLSCVDPRLNTRLPQALGLASDQFIWLRNAGNIITGPLSSTMRSLALACLVKGGKEIAVIGHTGCQVAKTGIMELTDAMKKLGIERARLPENLVEYFGLFASERQNVLKAVEFIRSSPLIGPRVPVHGLLMNTENGRLECLVNGYQVLEQATTTYHSTIRPPETVGTPLEELPGFKTGGLGVPETPIGAHATPLGTATTPIPIPTAATIMPAAATDAVGSVSSSADAAVAAATTPSGSPAGATSQPTIAQRLGERIGQTVAEKVTEFLDAKLEKAATPQDVVALLLRKIDPNRRYTLIGSDQKRYGPVSGRIVQQWLSDNRIDANTPVQVEGSNTWQTLATLPDVVKSLRLPPPIPQQEQRKRSR
;
A
#
# COMPACT_ATOMS: atom_id res chain seq x y z
N MET A 1 1.65 1.21 35.93
CA MET A 1 2.05 2.12 34.84
C MET A 1 2.72 1.28 33.78
N ARG A 2 2.43 1.49 32.49
CA ARG A 2 3.08 0.73 31.42
C ARG A 2 4.47 1.29 31.11
N LEU A 3 5.29 0.55 30.37
CA LEU A 3 6.69 0.90 30.12
C LEU A 3 6.83 2.30 29.47
N LEU A 4 6.08 2.59 28.40
CA LEU A 4 6.13 3.90 27.75
C LEU A 4 5.76 5.05 28.71
N GLU A 5 4.72 4.84 29.52
CA GLU A 5 4.28 5.86 30.49
C GLU A 5 5.36 6.13 31.52
N ALA A 6 6.03 5.07 32.01
CA ALA A 6 7.15 5.18 32.94
C ALA A 6 8.34 5.94 32.34
N ILE A 7 8.66 5.72 31.06
CA ILE A 7 9.71 6.46 30.34
C ILE A 7 9.36 7.96 30.29
N LEU A 8 8.15 8.30 29.85
CA LEU A 8 7.72 9.69 29.70
C LEU A 8 7.63 10.42 31.06
N ASP A 9 7.13 9.72 32.08
CA ASP A 9 7.02 10.21 33.45
C ASP A 9 8.40 10.45 34.08
N ALA A 10 9.34 9.51 33.94
CA ALA A 10 10.73 9.68 34.37
C ALA A 10 11.39 10.90 33.72
N GLN A 11 11.20 11.08 32.42
CA GLN A 11 11.73 12.23 31.69
C GLN A 11 11.07 13.56 32.11
N SER A 12 9.80 13.53 32.50
CA SER A 12 9.09 14.72 33.00
C SER A 12 9.63 15.18 34.35
N ARG A 13 9.97 14.25 35.25
CA ARG A 13 10.62 14.51 36.55
C ARG A 13 12.07 14.97 36.42
N ALA A 14 12.79 14.43 35.45
CA ALA A 14 14.24 14.65 35.28
C ALA A 14 14.64 16.06 34.79
N GLY A 15 13.69 16.98 34.59
CA GLY A 15 14.01 18.40 34.40
C GLY A 15 15.02 18.71 33.29
N GLY A 16 15.11 17.91 32.23
CA GLY A 16 15.89 18.20 31.02
C GLY A 16 17.35 18.60 31.26
N GLY A 17 18.11 17.85 32.06
CA GLY A 17 19.54 18.16 32.21
C GLY A 17 20.35 17.32 33.20
N ASP A 18 19.70 16.58 34.09
CA ASP A 18 20.43 15.80 35.10
C ASP A 18 21.02 14.51 34.50
N PRO A 19 22.33 14.23 34.61
CA PRO A 19 22.92 12.94 34.26
C PRO A 19 22.52 11.80 35.21
N ASP A 20 21.98 12.09 36.39
CA ASP A 20 21.53 11.12 37.39
C ASP A 20 20.02 10.81 37.27
N GLN A 21 19.49 10.84 36.04
CA GLN A 21 18.05 10.71 35.79
C GLN A 21 17.46 9.47 36.48
N PRO A 22 16.25 9.59 37.05
CA PRO A 22 15.52 8.45 37.56
C PRO A 22 15.37 7.43 36.43
N ARG A 23 16.06 6.30 36.56
CA ARG A 23 15.94 5.20 35.61
C ARG A 23 14.56 4.59 35.73
N VAL A 24 14.05 4.12 34.60
CA VAL A 24 12.84 3.30 34.62
C VAL A 24 13.15 2.02 35.43
N PRO A 25 12.41 1.70 36.50
CA PRO A 25 12.66 0.51 37.30
C PRO A 25 12.45 -0.74 36.46
N ALA A 26 13.53 -1.34 35.97
CA ALA A 26 13.46 -2.40 34.98
C ALA A 26 12.76 -3.66 35.50
N GLU A 27 12.87 -3.94 36.80
CA GLU A 27 12.23 -5.07 37.46
C GLU A 27 10.69 -4.98 37.38
N GLN A 28 10.14 -3.76 37.34
CA GLN A 28 8.69 -3.53 37.26
C GLN A 28 8.15 -3.66 35.82
N HIS A 29 9.04 -3.80 34.83
CA HIS A 29 8.70 -3.82 33.41
C HIS A 29 9.38 -4.98 32.66
N ALA A 30 9.79 -6.03 33.37
CA ALA A 30 10.52 -7.16 32.79
C ALA A 30 9.74 -7.89 31.68
N ASP A 31 8.40 -7.84 31.71
CA ASP A 31 7.50 -8.38 30.70
C ASP A 31 7.41 -7.53 29.42
N ALA A 32 7.73 -6.23 29.53
CA ALA A 32 7.73 -5.25 28.44
C ALA A 32 9.14 -4.95 27.89
N LEU A 33 10.19 -5.56 28.45
CA LEU A 33 11.58 -5.42 28.00
C LEU A 33 12.08 -6.69 27.30
N PRO A 34 12.97 -6.58 26.29
CA PRO A 34 13.59 -5.34 25.82
C PRO A 34 12.69 -4.54 24.87
N LEU A 35 12.82 -3.21 24.91
CA LEU A 35 12.20 -2.28 23.97
C LEU A 35 12.99 -2.27 22.65
N VAL A 36 12.33 -2.45 21.51
CA VAL A 36 12.96 -2.29 20.19
C VAL A 36 12.80 -0.85 19.74
N VAL A 37 13.90 -0.16 19.45
CA VAL A 37 13.89 1.25 19.05
C VAL A 37 14.39 1.39 17.63
N LEU A 38 13.60 2.05 16.77
CA LEU A 38 14.06 2.53 15.47
C LEU A 38 14.24 4.05 15.52
N SER A 39 15.44 4.55 15.25
CA SER A 39 15.71 6.00 15.19
C SER A 39 16.60 6.39 14.01
N CYS A 40 16.85 7.70 13.88
CA CYS A 40 17.77 8.22 12.89
C CYS A 40 19.25 7.87 13.21
N VAL A 41 20.10 7.86 12.18
CA VAL A 41 21.58 7.82 12.29
C VAL A 41 22.20 9.15 12.71
N ASP A 42 21.39 10.18 12.99
CA ASP A 42 21.86 11.49 13.46
C ASP A 42 22.78 11.33 14.70
N PRO A 43 24.03 11.83 14.65
CA PRO A 43 25.00 11.67 15.74
C PRO A 43 24.53 12.23 17.08
N ARG A 44 23.66 13.25 17.08
CA ARG A 44 23.13 13.86 18.30
C ARG A 44 22.32 12.86 19.13
N LEU A 45 21.74 11.85 18.49
CA LEU A 45 20.97 10.81 19.18
C LEU A 45 21.84 9.82 19.95
N ASN A 46 23.13 9.69 19.65
CA ASN A 46 24.05 8.72 20.30
C ASN A 46 24.01 8.82 21.82
N THR A 47 24.01 10.04 22.33
CA THR A 47 23.96 10.32 23.77
C THR A 47 22.53 10.61 24.24
N ARG A 48 21.76 11.37 23.46
CA ARG A 48 20.43 11.86 23.86
C ARG A 48 19.40 10.75 23.98
N LEU A 49 19.39 9.78 23.06
CA LEU A 49 18.36 8.75 23.03
C LEU A 49 18.46 7.78 24.22
N PRO A 50 19.62 7.21 24.55
CA PRO A 50 19.76 6.38 25.74
C PRO A 50 19.39 7.13 27.03
N GLN A 51 19.78 8.40 27.14
CA GLN A 51 19.42 9.26 28.28
C GLN A 51 17.90 9.47 28.38
N ALA A 52 17.25 9.84 27.27
CA ALA A 52 15.81 10.10 27.26
C ALA A 52 14.96 8.86 27.53
N LEU A 53 15.43 7.67 27.15
CA LEU A 53 14.75 6.42 27.48
C LEU A 53 14.87 6.06 28.97
N GLY A 54 15.96 6.45 29.63
CA GLY A 54 16.20 6.07 31.03
C GLY A 54 16.35 4.56 31.23
N LEU A 55 16.69 3.81 30.17
CA LEU A 55 16.89 2.36 30.16
C LEU A 55 18.38 2.02 30.10
N ALA A 56 18.76 0.91 30.74
CA ALA A 56 20.11 0.37 30.60
C ALA A 56 20.34 -0.16 29.17
N SER A 57 21.59 -0.22 28.73
CA SER A 57 21.94 -0.57 27.34
C SER A 57 21.55 -1.99 26.92
N ASP A 58 21.34 -2.88 27.87
CA ASP A 58 20.86 -4.26 27.67
C ASP A 58 19.33 -4.38 27.66
N GLN A 59 18.61 -3.32 28.04
CA GLN A 59 17.14 -3.28 28.14
C GLN A 59 16.45 -2.79 26.87
N PHE A 60 17.21 -2.35 25.85
CA PHE A 60 16.64 -1.98 24.56
C PHE A 60 17.53 -2.40 23.41
N ILE A 61 16.91 -2.67 22.27
CA ILE A 61 17.58 -3.04 21.02
C ILE A 61 17.48 -1.84 20.07
N TRP A 62 18.61 -1.29 19.67
CA TRP A 62 18.65 -0.05 18.90
C TRP A 62 18.97 -0.26 17.42
N LEU A 63 17.95 -0.09 16.57
CA LEU A 63 18.06 -0.06 15.12
C LEU A 63 18.13 1.39 14.63
N ARG A 64 18.98 1.63 13.63
CA ARG A 64 19.21 2.98 13.10
C ARG A 64 19.29 2.97 11.58
N ASN A 65 18.65 3.95 10.96
CA ASN A 65 18.83 4.26 9.54
C ASN A 65 18.64 5.77 9.29
N ALA A 66 18.91 6.23 8.06
CA ALA A 66 18.68 7.62 7.70
C ALA A 66 17.20 7.98 7.84
N GLY A 67 16.90 8.92 8.74
CA GLY A 67 15.56 9.46 8.94
C GLY A 67 14.55 8.50 9.56
N ASN A 68 14.97 7.39 10.22
CA ASN A 68 14.07 6.38 10.81
C ASN A 68 12.99 5.89 9.80
N ILE A 69 13.38 5.77 8.53
CA ILE A 69 12.50 5.49 7.41
C ILE A 69 12.19 4.00 7.32
N ILE A 70 10.92 3.70 7.05
CA ILE A 70 10.45 2.39 6.62
C ILE A 70 9.83 2.59 5.25
N THR A 71 10.34 1.91 4.23
CA THR A 71 9.87 2.07 2.84
C THR A 71 8.69 1.17 2.50
N GLY A 72 8.39 0.19 3.37
CA GLY A 72 7.18 -0.61 3.28
C GLY A 72 7.12 -1.76 4.29
N PRO A 73 5.98 -2.48 4.36
CA PRO A 73 5.72 -3.54 5.34
C PRO A 73 6.57 -4.80 5.18
N LEU A 74 7.32 -4.94 4.07
CA LEU A 74 8.26 -6.05 3.83
C LEU A 74 9.67 -5.53 3.48
N SER A 75 9.98 -4.28 3.86
CA SER A 75 11.28 -3.67 3.61
C SER A 75 12.41 -4.29 4.45
N SER A 76 13.66 -4.01 4.09
CA SER A 76 14.84 -4.45 4.86
C SER A 76 14.79 -3.97 6.32
N THR A 77 14.39 -2.72 6.58
CA THR A 77 14.19 -2.20 7.95
C THR A 77 13.13 -3.00 8.70
N MET A 78 12.02 -3.36 8.03
CA MET A 78 10.97 -4.18 8.65
C MET A 78 11.47 -5.57 9.01
N ARG A 79 12.23 -6.20 8.11
CA ARG A 79 12.85 -7.50 8.38
C ARG A 79 13.75 -7.42 9.62
N SER A 80 14.54 -6.36 9.78
CA SER A 80 15.38 -6.18 10.96
C SER A 80 14.55 -5.96 12.25
N LEU A 81 13.47 -5.18 12.19
CA LEU A 81 12.54 -5.02 13.31
C LEU A 81 11.89 -6.35 13.71
N ALA A 82 11.45 -7.14 12.73
CA ALA A 82 10.87 -8.45 12.97
C ALA A 82 11.88 -9.39 13.63
N LEU A 83 13.12 -9.43 13.17
CA LEU A 83 14.18 -10.23 13.81
C LEU A 83 14.51 -9.75 15.23
N ALA A 84 14.45 -8.44 15.50
CA ALA A 84 14.60 -7.92 16.86
C ALA A 84 13.49 -8.41 17.80
N CYS A 85 12.25 -8.54 17.31
CA CYS A 85 11.15 -9.09 18.10
C CYS A 85 11.27 -10.62 18.23
N LEU A 86 11.39 -11.32 17.09
CA LEU A 86 11.28 -12.78 17.01
C LEU A 86 12.52 -13.52 17.53
N VAL A 87 13.72 -12.98 17.29
CA VAL A 87 14.99 -13.66 17.63
C VAL A 87 15.60 -13.07 18.89
N LYS A 88 15.47 -11.75 19.09
CA LYS A 88 16.08 -11.05 20.24
C LYS A 88 15.07 -10.78 21.38
N GLY A 89 13.83 -11.25 21.23
CA GLY A 89 12.82 -11.22 22.29
C GLY A 89 12.21 -9.85 22.55
N GLY A 90 12.39 -8.89 21.64
CA GLY A 90 11.79 -7.56 21.72
C GLY A 90 10.28 -7.61 21.96
N LYS A 91 9.81 -6.91 22.99
CA LYS A 91 8.41 -6.98 23.46
C LYS A 91 7.53 -5.88 22.89
N GLU A 92 8.12 -4.72 22.68
CA GLU A 92 7.46 -3.53 22.16
C GLU A 92 8.37 -2.81 21.17
N ILE A 93 7.79 -1.99 20.30
CA ILE A 93 8.52 -1.22 19.30
C ILE A 93 8.26 0.27 19.51
N ALA A 94 9.30 1.08 19.52
CA ALA A 94 9.22 2.54 19.50
C ALA A 94 9.93 3.10 18.25
N VAL A 95 9.19 3.81 17.40
CA VAL A 95 9.77 4.62 16.33
C VAL A 95 10.00 6.02 16.86
N ILE A 96 11.27 6.44 16.93
CA ILE A 96 11.67 7.72 17.49
C ILE A 96 12.25 8.59 16.37
N GLY A 97 11.43 9.51 15.87
CA GLY A 97 11.89 10.62 15.05
C GLY A 97 12.52 11.71 15.89
N HIS A 98 13.07 12.75 15.24
CA HIS A 98 13.64 13.88 15.97
C HIS A 98 13.45 15.20 15.24
N THR A 99 13.49 16.31 15.96
CA THR A 99 13.44 17.65 15.38
C THR A 99 14.70 17.98 14.58
N GLY A 100 14.55 18.74 13.51
CA GLY A 100 15.68 19.22 12.71
C GLY A 100 16.44 18.09 12.02
N CYS A 101 15.72 17.08 11.52
CA CYS A 101 16.30 15.97 10.78
C CYS A 101 16.81 16.45 9.41
N GLN A 102 18.08 16.20 9.11
CA GLN A 102 18.65 16.63 7.83
C GLN A 102 18.02 15.90 6.64
N VAL A 103 17.69 14.61 6.81
CA VAL A 103 16.99 13.83 5.79
C VAL A 103 15.62 14.45 5.44
N ALA A 104 14.95 15.05 6.42
CA ALA A 104 13.67 15.75 6.20
C ALA A 104 13.83 17.08 5.45
N LYS A 105 15.01 17.70 5.58
CA LYS A 105 15.34 19.00 4.97
C LYS A 105 15.91 18.85 3.55
N THR A 106 16.49 17.69 3.24
CA THR A 106 17.06 17.42 1.93
C THR A 106 15.98 17.06 0.92
N GLY A 107 15.73 17.99 0.01
CA GLY A 107 14.85 17.77 -1.14
C GLY A 107 15.52 16.95 -2.25
N ILE A 108 14.72 16.51 -3.22
CA ILE A 108 15.21 15.70 -4.34
C ILE A 108 16.27 16.44 -5.17
N MET A 109 16.12 17.75 -5.38
CA MET A 109 17.05 18.56 -6.16
C MET A 109 18.44 18.58 -5.51
N GLU A 110 18.50 18.88 -4.21
CA GLU A 110 19.75 18.90 -3.44
C GLU A 110 20.42 17.53 -3.44
N LEU A 111 19.63 16.45 -3.28
CA LEU A 111 20.14 15.08 -3.35
C LEU A 111 20.72 14.76 -4.73
N THR A 112 20.03 15.09 -5.81
CA THR A 112 20.51 14.84 -7.18
C THR A 112 21.72 15.68 -7.54
N ASP A 113 21.81 16.92 -7.05
CA ASP A 113 22.98 17.77 -7.23
C ASP A 113 24.19 17.22 -6.48
N ALA A 114 24.00 16.73 -5.25
CA ALA A 114 25.04 16.06 -4.48
C ALA A 114 25.52 14.78 -5.19
N MET A 115 24.61 13.96 -5.70
CA MET A 115 24.94 12.78 -6.50
C MET A 115 25.77 13.15 -7.74
N LYS A 116 25.35 14.18 -8.48
CA LYS A 116 26.05 14.66 -9.68
C LYS A 116 27.46 15.15 -9.35
N LYS A 117 27.64 15.90 -8.26
CA LYS A 117 28.95 16.36 -7.79
C LYS A 117 29.90 15.21 -7.45
N LEU A 118 29.37 14.07 -7.01
CA LEU A 118 30.12 12.84 -6.75
C LEU A 118 30.34 11.97 -8.00
N GLY A 119 29.88 12.41 -9.18
CA GLY A 119 29.98 11.63 -10.41
C GLY A 119 29.00 10.45 -10.49
N ILE A 120 27.93 10.45 -9.69
CA ILE A 120 26.92 9.39 -9.71
C ILE A 120 25.97 9.63 -10.88
N GLU A 121 25.97 8.69 -11.83
CA GLU A 121 25.15 8.77 -13.04
C GLU A 121 23.68 8.45 -12.75
N ARG A 122 22.78 9.38 -13.12
CA ARG A 122 21.34 9.24 -12.92
C ARG A 122 20.73 7.99 -13.55
N ALA A 123 21.29 7.55 -14.68
CA ALA A 123 20.84 6.38 -15.43
C ALA A 123 21.02 5.05 -14.69
N ARG A 124 21.90 5.01 -13.67
CA ARG A 124 22.17 3.81 -12.85
C ARG A 124 21.34 3.75 -11.58
N LEU A 125 20.50 4.76 -11.34
CA LEU A 125 19.70 4.88 -10.12
C LEU A 125 18.25 4.49 -10.39
N PRO A 126 17.50 4.09 -9.33
CA PRO A 126 16.07 3.86 -9.43
C PRO A 126 15.31 5.02 -10.09
N GLU A 127 14.24 4.72 -10.81
CA GLU A 127 13.43 5.76 -11.48
C GLU A 127 12.85 6.74 -10.46
N ASN A 128 12.26 6.23 -9.37
CA ASN A 128 11.66 7.05 -8.32
C ASN A 128 12.58 7.16 -7.09
N LEU A 129 13.47 8.15 -7.08
CA LEU A 129 14.38 8.39 -5.96
C LEU A 129 13.66 8.85 -4.69
N VAL A 130 12.55 9.57 -4.83
CA VAL A 130 11.75 10.03 -3.68
C VAL A 130 11.23 8.83 -2.90
N GLU A 131 10.69 7.84 -3.61
CA GLU A 131 10.20 6.60 -3.02
C GLU A 131 11.35 5.70 -2.53
N TYR A 132 12.41 5.55 -3.33
CA TYR A 132 13.54 4.69 -2.99
C TYR A 132 14.24 5.13 -1.69
N PHE A 133 14.53 6.43 -1.55
CA PHE A 133 15.11 6.98 -0.33
C PHE A 133 14.06 7.27 0.76
N GLY A 134 12.78 7.14 0.45
CA GLY A 134 11.68 7.44 1.36
C GLY A 134 11.67 8.88 1.85
N LEU A 135 12.00 9.84 0.98
CA LEU A 135 12.07 11.27 1.34
C LEU A 135 10.74 11.75 1.92
N PHE A 136 10.82 12.64 2.91
CA PHE A 136 9.67 13.15 3.66
C PHE A 136 9.89 14.60 4.06
N ALA A 137 8.81 15.37 4.14
CA ALA A 137 8.86 16.81 4.45
C ALA A 137 8.54 17.14 5.93
N SER A 138 8.10 16.15 6.71
CA SER A 138 7.73 16.35 8.11
C SER A 138 8.16 15.15 8.94
N GLU A 139 8.96 15.40 9.98
CA GLU A 139 9.44 14.36 10.88
C GLU A 139 8.28 13.66 11.60
N ARG A 140 7.26 14.43 12.01
CA ARG A 140 6.04 13.89 12.61
C ARG A 140 5.31 12.94 11.68
N GLN A 141 5.05 13.36 10.44
CA GLN A 141 4.33 12.52 9.46
C GLN A 141 5.12 11.26 9.11
N ASN A 142 6.45 11.36 9.05
CA ASN A 142 7.31 10.20 8.83
C ASN A 142 7.22 9.17 9.97
N VAL A 143 7.20 9.62 11.24
CA VAL A 143 6.99 8.70 12.37
C VAL A 143 5.62 8.02 12.28
N LEU A 144 4.55 8.77 12.01
CA LEU A 144 3.21 8.21 11.84
C LEU A 144 3.16 7.15 10.73
N LYS A 145 3.76 7.46 9.57
CA LYS A 145 3.85 6.54 8.43
C LYS A 145 4.66 5.29 8.76
N ALA A 146 5.76 5.43 9.47
CA ALA A 146 6.58 4.30 9.89
C ALA A 146 5.83 3.37 10.85
N VAL A 147 5.12 3.94 11.84
CA VAL A 147 4.25 3.16 12.74
C VAL A 147 3.18 2.38 11.96
N GLU A 148 2.56 3.01 10.96
CA GLU A 148 1.56 2.35 10.11
C GLU A 148 2.16 1.19 9.31
N PHE A 149 3.36 1.35 8.74
CA PHE A 149 4.04 0.25 8.05
C PHE A 149 4.40 -0.91 8.98
N ILE A 150 4.76 -0.64 10.23
CA ILE A 150 5.04 -1.69 11.22
C ILE A 150 3.77 -2.46 11.55
N ARG A 151 2.67 -1.76 11.82
CA ARG A 151 1.39 -2.40 12.18
C ARG A 151 0.75 -3.18 11.04
N SER A 152 0.92 -2.71 9.80
CA SER A 152 0.43 -3.41 8.61
C SER A 152 1.34 -4.54 8.14
N SER A 153 2.51 -4.72 8.76
CA SER A 153 3.43 -5.80 8.38
C SER A 153 2.95 -7.14 8.90
N PRO A 154 2.89 -8.19 8.05
CA PRO A 154 2.62 -9.55 8.51
C PRO A 154 3.79 -10.15 9.31
N LEU A 155 4.94 -9.47 9.37
CA LEU A 155 6.12 -9.92 10.12
C LEU A 155 6.10 -9.50 11.59
N ILE A 156 5.19 -8.60 11.96
CA ILE A 156 5.04 -8.09 13.32
C ILE A 156 3.70 -8.57 13.86
N GLY A 157 3.73 -9.23 15.02
CA GLY A 157 2.50 -9.76 15.62
C GLY A 157 1.50 -8.65 15.97
N PRO A 158 0.19 -8.86 15.79
CA PRO A 158 -0.83 -7.83 16.01
C PRO A 158 -0.96 -7.39 17.48
N ARG A 159 -0.34 -8.13 18.41
CA ARG A 159 -0.31 -7.82 19.84
C ARG A 159 0.94 -7.06 20.28
N VAL A 160 1.92 -6.86 19.40
CA VAL A 160 3.13 -6.11 19.72
C VAL A 160 2.77 -4.62 19.78
N PRO A 161 2.94 -3.93 20.93
CA PRO A 161 2.73 -2.50 21.00
C PRO A 161 3.71 -1.76 20.09
N VAL A 162 3.19 -0.86 19.25
CA VAL A 162 3.99 -0.01 18.37
C VAL A 162 3.70 1.45 18.71
N HIS A 163 4.73 2.12 19.22
CA HIS A 163 4.72 3.50 19.66
C HIS A 163 5.41 4.40 18.64
N GLY A 164 4.94 5.64 18.53
CA GLY A 164 5.56 6.67 17.69
C GLY A 164 5.87 7.89 18.54
N LEU A 165 7.14 8.27 18.61
CA LEU A 165 7.64 9.37 19.43
C LEU A 165 8.43 10.38 18.58
N LEU A 166 8.47 11.62 19.04
CA LEU A 166 9.31 12.67 18.47
C LEU A 166 10.23 13.24 19.55
N MET A 167 11.53 13.12 19.35
CA MET A 167 12.54 13.70 20.24
C MET A 167 12.88 15.14 19.83
N ASN A 168 12.83 16.07 20.78
CA ASN A 168 13.47 17.36 20.61
C ASN A 168 14.98 17.20 20.80
N THR A 169 15.78 17.48 19.76
CA THR A 169 17.24 17.29 19.82
C THR A 169 17.97 18.27 20.74
N GLU A 170 17.36 19.40 21.07
CA GLU A 170 17.98 20.44 21.90
C GLU A 170 17.95 20.06 23.38
N ASN A 171 16.77 19.66 23.88
CA ASN A 171 16.54 19.36 25.29
C ASN A 171 16.34 17.86 25.60
N GLY A 172 16.30 16.99 24.58
CA GLY A 172 16.13 15.54 24.73
C GLY A 172 14.70 15.08 25.00
N ARG A 173 13.71 15.98 25.07
CA ARG A 173 12.34 15.61 25.42
C ARG A 173 11.65 14.80 24.33
N LEU A 174 11.06 13.67 24.73
CA LEU A 174 10.15 12.86 23.94
C LEU A 174 8.71 13.39 24.01
N GLU A 175 8.12 13.59 22.84
CA GLU A 175 6.69 13.80 22.64
C GLU A 175 6.06 12.50 22.12
N CYS A 176 4.99 12.04 22.76
CA CYS A 176 4.25 10.88 22.28
C CYS A 176 3.27 11.27 21.16
N LEU A 177 3.51 10.75 19.95
CA LEU A 177 2.62 10.92 18.80
C LEU A 177 1.58 9.80 18.71
N VAL A 178 2.02 8.58 18.99
CA VAL A 178 1.19 7.38 18.96
C VAL A 178 1.53 6.52 20.16
N ASN A 179 0.53 6.28 21.00
CA ASN A 179 0.61 5.32 22.08
C ASN A 179 0.10 3.95 21.58
N GLY A 180 0.99 2.98 21.45
CA GLY A 180 0.70 1.63 20.95
C GLY A 180 -0.26 0.82 21.81
N TYR A 181 -0.35 1.16 23.10
CA TYR A 181 -1.23 0.52 24.06
C TYR A 181 -2.72 0.77 23.80
N GLN A 182 -3.05 2.02 23.48
CA GLN A 182 -4.44 2.44 23.26
C GLN A 182 -5.04 1.78 22.03
N VAL A 183 -4.21 1.53 21.01
CA VAL A 183 -4.65 0.93 19.75
C VAL A 183 -4.96 -0.56 19.93
N LEU A 184 -4.19 -1.26 20.77
CA LEU A 184 -4.46 -2.66 21.11
C LEU A 184 -5.73 -2.83 21.94
N GLU A 185 -5.99 -1.91 22.87
CA GLU A 185 -7.22 -1.90 23.68
C GLU A 185 -8.46 -1.67 22.82
N GLN A 186 -8.39 -0.74 21.88
CA GLN A 186 -9.48 -0.47 20.94
C GLN A 186 -9.77 -1.69 20.05
N ALA A 187 -8.73 -2.32 19.49
CA ALA A 187 -8.89 -3.54 18.69
C ALA A 187 -9.53 -4.69 19.49
N THR A 188 -9.14 -4.85 20.76
CA THR A 188 -9.70 -5.86 21.67
C THR A 188 -11.15 -5.56 22.04
N THR A 189 -11.48 -4.29 22.28
CA THR A 189 -12.84 -3.85 22.62
C THR A 189 -13.80 -4.03 21.44
N THR A 190 -13.37 -3.67 20.23
CA THR A 190 -14.16 -3.90 19.01
C THR A 190 -14.44 -5.39 18.82
N TYR A 191 -13.43 -6.25 19.02
CA TYR A 191 -13.60 -7.71 18.94
C TYR A 191 -14.56 -8.26 20.00
N HIS A 192 -14.49 -7.78 21.24
CA HIS A 192 -15.40 -8.23 22.31
C HIS A 192 -16.84 -7.71 22.13
N SER A 193 -17.03 -6.52 21.53
CA SER A 193 -18.36 -5.97 21.25
C SER A 193 -19.11 -6.71 20.14
N THR A 194 -18.39 -7.35 19.21
CA THR A 194 -18.98 -8.15 18.13
C THR A 194 -19.24 -9.60 18.54
N ILE A 195 -18.67 -10.05 19.66
CA ILE A 195 -18.86 -11.38 20.25
C ILE A 195 -19.53 -11.20 21.62
N ARG A 196 -20.80 -10.80 21.65
CA ARG A 196 -21.62 -10.87 22.86
C ARG A 196 -22.45 -12.17 22.77
N PRO A 197 -22.32 -13.13 23.71
CA PRO A 197 -23.29 -14.22 23.79
C PRO A 197 -24.67 -13.63 24.09
N PRO A 198 -25.77 -14.20 23.55
CA PRO A 198 -27.10 -13.74 23.92
C PRO A 198 -27.30 -13.91 25.43
N GLU A 199 -27.63 -12.82 26.11
CA GLU A 199 -27.91 -12.82 27.54
C GLU A 199 -29.13 -13.70 27.81
N THR A 200 -28.95 -14.64 28.73
CA THR A 200 -29.96 -15.56 29.25
C THR A 200 -31.20 -14.83 29.74
N VAL A 201 -32.28 -14.91 28.97
CA VAL A 201 -33.65 -14.78 29.47
C VAL A 201 -34.19 -16.20 29.63
N GLY A 202 -34.43 -16.60 30.87
CA GLY A 202 -34.75 -17.98 31.23
C GLY A 202 -36.14 -18.44 30.77
N THR A 203 -36.24 -19.71 30.40
CA THR A 203 -37.20 -20.74 30.91
C THR A 203 -37.08 -22.02 30.06
N PRO A 204 -37.47 -23.20 30.60
CA PRO A 204 -36.92 -24.50 30.22
C PRO A 204 -37.46 -25.05 28.90
N LEU A 205 -36.61 -25.80 28.19
CA LEU A 205 -37.00 -26.68 27.09
C LEU A 205 -37.96 -27.77 27.61
N GLU A 206 -39.17 -27.80 27.06
CA GLU A 206 -39.94 -29.02 26.87
C GLU A 206 -40.39 -29.11 25.41
N GLU A 207 -40.41 -30.35 24.95
CA GLU A 207 -40.37 -30.82 23.58
C GLU A 207 -41.70 -30.59 22.82
N LEU A 208 -41.59 -30.14 21.57
CA LEU A 208 -42.65 -30.32 20.57
C LEU A 208 -42.06 -31.05 19.36
N PRO A 209 -42.59 -32.25 19.00
CA PRO A 209 -42.15 -32.99 17.85
C PRO A 209 -42.79 -32.40 16.58
N GLY A 210 -41.98 -32.20 15.54
CA GLY A 210 -42.48 -31.78 14.23
C GLY A 210 -42.03 -30.39 13.80
N PHE A 211 -40.74 -30.09 13.91
CA PHE A 211 -40.12 -29.09 13.05
C PHE A 211 -38.87 -29.68 12.41
N LYS A 212 -38.92 -29.81 11.08
CA LYS A 212 -37.82 -30.36 10.28
C LYS A 212 -36.56 -29.55 10.56
N THR A 213 -35.51 -30.26 10.96
CA THR A 213 -34.16 -29.74 11.18
C THR A 213 -33.65 -29.13 9.88
N GLY A 214 -33.90 -27.83 9.69
CA GLY A 214 -33.17 -27.00 8.77
C GLY A 214 -31.80 -26.77 9.36
N GLY A 215 -30.92 -27.77 9.26
CA GLY A 215 -29.52 -27.56 9.49
C GLY A 215 -29.06 -26.44 8.55
N LEU A 216 -28.69 -25.29 9.10
CA LEU A 216 -27.66 -24.47 8.47
C LEU A 216 -26.35 -25.25 8.62
N GLY A 217 -26.29 -26.35 7.86
CA GLY A 217 -25.05 -27.00 7.53
C GLY A 217 -24.24 -25.97 6.79
N VAL A 218 -23.10 -25.62 7.38
CA VAL A 218 -21.95 -25.13 6.64
C VAL A 218 -21.75 -26.12 5.50
N PRO A 219 -21.91 -25.75 4.21
CA PRO A 219 -21.45 -26.61 3.16
C PRO A 219 -19.93 -26.51 3.17
N GLU A 220 -19.32 -27.62 3.53
CA GLU A 220 -17.91 -27.92 3.38
C GLU A 220 -17.42 -27.53 1.97
N THR A 221 -16.19 -27.03 1.95
CA THR A 221 -15.36 -26.61 0.81
C THR A 221 -15.57 -27.47 -0.45
N PRO A 222 -15.51 -26.88 -1.67
CA PRO A 222 -14.18 -26.64 -2.25
C PRO A 222 -14.06 -25.35 -3.08
N ILE A 223 -12.97 -24.61 -2.84
CA ILE A 223 -12.18 -24.08 -3.95
C ILE A 223 -10.84 -24.81 -3.85
N GLY A 224 -10.65 -25.77 -4.77
CA GLY A 224 -9.71 -26.89 -4.59
C GLY A 224 -8.43 -26.74 -5.40
N ALA A 225 -7.37 -27.48 -5.14
CA ALA A 225 -6.95 -28.30 -3.99
C ALA A 225 -5.54 -28.77 -4.38
N HIS A 226 -4.51 -28.41 -3.60
CA HIS A 226 -3.11 -28.88 -3.65
C HIS A 226 -2.46 -29.21 -5.03
N ALA A 227 -1.58 -28.33 -5.50
CA ALA A 227 -0.68 -28.60 -6.63
C ALA A 227 0.59 -29.37 -6.22
N THR A 228 0.95 -30.47 -6.92
CA THR A 228 2.32 -30.86 -7.38
C THR A 228 2.35 -32.31 -7.95
N PRO A 229 3.37 -32.80 -8.71
CA PRO A 229 4.20 -32.18 -9.78
C PRO A 229 4.40 -33.08 -11.06
N LEU A 230 4.96 -32.47 -12.15
CA LEU A 230 5.75 -33.01 -13.29
C LEU A 230 5.29 -34.23 -14.14
N GLY A 231 5.20 -34.05 -15.47
CA GLY A 231 5.39 -35.15 -16.45
C GLY A 231 4.69 -35.04 -17.82
N THR A 232 5.41 -34.53 -18.82
CA THR A 232 5.38 -34.84 -20.28
C THR A 232 4.10 -35.25 -21.04
N ALA A 233 3.85 -34.46 -22.11
CA ALA A 233 3.62 -34.86 -23.51
C ALA A 233 2.20 -34.81 -24.15
N THR A 234 2.19 -34.05 -25.26
CA THR A 234 1.47 -34.24 -26.55
C THR A 234 0.03 -33.73 -26.77
N THR A 235 -0.03 -32.57 -27.45
CA THR A 235 -0.87 -32.17 -28.62
C THR A 235 -2.40 -31.99 -28.52
N PRO A 236 -2.98 -31.09 -29.37
CA PRO A 236 -4.17 -30.28 -29.06
C PRO A 236 -5.42 -30.66 -29.90
N ILE A 237 -6.47 -29.82 -29.86
CA ILE A 237 -7.61 -29.59 -30.83
C ILE A 237 -9.00 -29.67 -30.10
N PRO A 238 -10.07 -28.91 -30.47
CA PRO A 238 -10.22 -27.56 -31.05
C PRO A 238 -11.24 -26.66 -30.30
N ILE A 239 -11.28 -25.37 -30.68
CA ILE A 239 -12.37 -24.43 -30.38
C ILE A 239 -13.39 -24.47 -31.53
N PRO A 240 -14.71 -24.53 -31.29
CA PRO A 240 -15.70 -24.34 -32.35
C PRO A 240 -15.90 -22.85 -32.65
N THR A 241 -15.72 -22.49 -33.93
CA THR A 241 -16.15 -21.21 -34.52
C THR A 241 -17.49 -21.40 -35.24
N ALA A 242 -18.38 -20.42 -35.16
CA ALA A 242 -19.45 -20.17 -36.12
C ALA A 242 -19.83 -18.68 -36.04
N ALA A 243 -20.17 -17.92 -37.08
CA ALA A 243 -20.03 -18.06 -38.53
C ALA A 243 -20.28 -16.66 -39.14
N THR A 244 -19.47 -16.29 -40.13
CA THR A 244 -19.76 -15.58 -41.40
C THR A 244 -20.87 -14.53 -41.48
N ILE A 245 -20.52 -13.29 -41.90
CA ILE A 245 -21.08 -12.61 -43.09
C ILE A 245 -19.98 -11.73 -43.75
N MET A 246 -19.66 -12.00 -45.04
CA MET A 246 -19.01 -11.14 -46.05
C MET A 246 -20.08 -10.82 -47.13
N PRO A 247 -19.85 -10.03 -48.22
CA PRO A 247 -18.62 -9.40 -48.76
C PRO A 247 -18.81 -7.87 -49.05
N ALA A 248 -17.84 -7.07 -49.49
CA ALA A 248 -17.25 -7.10 -50.84
C ALA A 248 -16.03 -6.18 -51.01
N ALA A 249 -15.29 -6.52 -52.07
CA ALA A 249 -13.93 -6.11 -52.44
C ALA A 249 -13.82 -4.78 -53.21
N ALA A 250 -12.59 -4.23 -53.22
CA ALA A 250 -11.91 -3.54 -54.34
C ALA A 250 -10.51 -3.09 -53.84
N THR A 251 -9.42 -3.79 -54.16
CA THR A 251 -8.46 -3.57 -55.28
C THR A 251 -7.61 -2.29 -55.21
N ASP A 252 -6.31 -2.53 -54.99
CA ASP A 252 -5.11 -1.99 -55.66
C ASP A 252 -4.63 -0.52 -55.56
N ALA A 253 -3.29 -0.46 -55.51
CA ALA A 253 -2.37 0.54 -56.09
C ALA A 253 -1.73 1.64 -55.18
N VAL A 254 -0.51 1.32 -54.76
CA VAL A 254 0.79 2.03 -54.90
C VAL A 254 0.80 3.50 -55.42
N GLY A 255 1.62 4.35 -54.77
CA GLY A 255 2.20 5.60 -55.30
C GLY A 255 2.32 6.71 -54.25
N SER A 256 3.44 6.88 -53.55
CA SER A 256 4.62 7.71 -53.87
C SER A 256 4.47 9.25 -53.71
N VAL A 257 5.24 9.78 -52.75
CA VAL A 257 6.05 11.03 -52.70
C VAL A 257 5.46 12.45 -52.73
N SER A 258 6.18 13.30 -51.96
CA SER A 258 6.42 14.77 -52.09
C SER A 258 5.34 15.70 -51.48
N SER A 259 5.61 16.42 -50.40
CA SER A 259 6.44 17.63 -50.19
C SER A 259 5.73 18.94 -50.53
N SER A 260 5.55 19.82 -49.54
CA SER A 260 6.00 21.23 -49.56
C SER A 260 5.38 22.02 -48.41
N ALA A 261 6.23 22.80 -47.74
CA ALA A 261 5.85 23.90 -46.88
C ALA A 261 5.28 25.06 -47.71
N ASP A 262 4.43 25.89 -47.11
CA ASP A 262 4.65 27.34 -47.05
C ASP A 262 3.64 28.07 -46.15
N ALA A 263 4.06 29.25 -45.74
CA ALA A 263 3.63 30.03 -44.59
C ALA A 263 2.62 31.15 -44.90
N ALA A 264 2.20 31.83 -43.82
CA ALA A 264 1.72 33.21 -43.72
C ALA A 264 0.24 33.49 -44.09
N VAL A 265 -0.49 34.50 -43.58
CA VAL A 265 -0.43 35.49 -42.48
C VAL A 265 -1.83 36.17 -42.46
N ALA A 266 -2.30 36.56 -41.27
CA ALA A 266 -3.24 37.65 -40.95
C ALA A 266 -4.76 37.62 -41.24
N ALA A 267 -5.44 38.17 -40.21
CA ALA A 267 -6.56 39.11 -40.21
C ALA A 267 -7.99 38.59 -39.99
N ALA A 268 -8.63 39.28 -39.05
CA ALA A 268 -9.91 39.02 -38.41
C ALA A 268 -11.09 39.58 -39.20
N THR A 269 -12.21 38.85 -39.20
CA THR A 269 -13.57 39.42 -39.14
C THR A 269 -14.56 38.36 -38.63
N THR A 270 -15.34 38.68 -37.59
CA THR A 270 -16.59 37.98 -37.24
C THR A 270 -17.72 38.45 -38.16
N PRO A 271 -18.74 37.61 -38.43
CA PRO A 271 -20.02 37.88 -37.79
C PRO A 271 -20.79 36.63 -37.34
N SER A 272 -21.81 36.91 -36.54
CA SER A 272 -22.77 36.03 -35.88
C SER A 272 -23.53 35.05 -36.76
N GLY A 273 -23.73 33.83 -36.25
CA GLY A 273 -24.77 32.90 -36.70
C GLY A 273 -24.71 31.58 -35.92
N SER A 274 -25.70 31.31 -35.06
CA SER A 274 -26.05 29.95 -34.64
C SER A 274 -26.81 29.26 -35.78
N PRO A 275 -26.54 27.97 -36.06
CA PRO A 275 -27.49 26.96 -35.59
C PRO A 275 -26.85 25.64 -35.12
N ALA A 276 -27.72 24.77 -34.64
CA ALA A 276 -27.52 23.51 -33.93
C ALA A 276 -26.62 22.45 -34.59
N GLY A 277 -26.05 21.59 -33.73
CA GLY A 277 -25.85 20.17 -34.00
C GLY A 277 -24.57 19.79 -34.75
N ALA A 278 -23.42 19.84 -34.08
CA ALA A 278 -22.19 19.21 -34.59
C ALA A 278 -21.70 18.16 -33.58
N THR A 279 -21.78 16.89 -33.97
CA THR A 279 -20.99 15.81 -33.38
C THR A 279 -19.52 16.10 -33.64
N SER A 280 -18.81 16.53 -32.59
CA SER A 280 -17.41 16.91 -32.66
C SER A 280 -16.56 15.70 -33.01
N GLN A 281 -16.00 15.68 -34.22
CA GLN A 281 -14.92 14.75 -34.53
C GLN A 281 -13.71 15.06 -33.65
N PRO A 282 -13.03 14.05 -33.08
CA PRO A 282 -11.87 14.28 -32.23
C PRO A 282 -10.76 14.98 -33.02
N THR A 283 -10.14 15.98 -32.39
CA THR A 283 -9.01 16.75 -32.93
C THR A 283 -7.80 15.86 -33.18
N ILE A 284 -6.85 16.27 -34.03
CA ILE A 284 -5.62 15.51 -34.31
C ILE A 284 -4.83 15.21 -33.03
N ALA A 285 -4.81 16.13 -32.06
CA ALA A 285 -4.20 15.92 -30.74
C ALA A 285 -4.95 14.88 -29.89
N GLN A 286 -6.29 14.83 -29.99
CA GLN A 286 -7.11 13.80 -29.33
C GLN A 286 -6.94 12.44 -30.00
N ARG A 287 -6.93 12.36 -31.33
CA ARG A 287 -6.66 11.11 -32.07
C ARG A 287 -5.24 10.61 -31.87
N LEU A 288 -4.26 11.51 -31.75
CA LEU A 288 -2.87 11.17 -31.46
C LEU A 288 -2.69 10.77 -29.99
N GLY A 289 -3.39 11.42 -29.06
CA GLY A 289 -3.45 11.02 -27.65
C GLY A 289 -4.14 9.68 -27.43
N GLU A 290 -5.20 9.39 -28.19
CA GLU A 290 -5.87 8.09 -28.22
C GLU A 290 -5.01 7.03 -28.88
N ARG A 291 -4.38 7.28 -30.05
CA ARG A 291 -3.44 6.34 -30.68
C ARG A 291 -2.22 6.07 -29.81
N ILE A 292 -1.63 7.08 -29.16
CA ILE A 292 -0.49 6.89 -28.24
C ILE A 292 -0.98 6.17 -26.98
N GLY A 293 -2.14 6.51 -26.44
CA GLY A 293 -2.74 5.82 -25.30
C GLY A 293 -3.05 4.35 -25.59
N GLN A 294 -3.51 4.04 -26.80
CA GLN A 294 -3.84 2.70 -27.26
C GLN A 294 -2.58 1.89 -27.62
N THR A 295 -1.58 2.52 -28.25
CA THR A 295 -0.28 1.89 -28.53
C THR A 295 0.53 1.64 -27.24
N VAL A 296 0.41 2.52 -26.25
CA VAL A 296 1.01 2.34 -24.92
C VAL A 296 0.23 1.29 -24.13
N ALA A 297 -1.10 1.27 -24.20
CA ALA A 297 -1.91 0.23 -23.56
C ALA A 297 -1.67 -1.16 -24.17
N GLU A 298 -1.53 -1.26 -25.49
CA GLU A 298 -1.21 -2.49 -26.21
C GLU A 298 0.21 -2.96 -25.87
N LYS A 299 1.23 -2.08 -25.94
CA LYS A 299 2.61 -2.45 -25.56
C LYS A 299 2.78 -2.77 -24.07
N VAL A 300 1.96 -2.18 -23.20
CA VAL A 300 1.97 -2.48 -21.76
C VAL A 300 1.27 -3.80 -21.47
N THR A 301 0.17 -4.10 -22.16
CA THR A 301 -0.51 -5.40 -22.08
C THR A 301 0.43 -6.49 -22.60
N GLU A 302 1.09 -6.27 -23.74
CA GLU A 302 2.09 -7.19 -24.32
C GLU A 302 3.32 -7.39 -23.40
N PHE A 303 3.80 -6.34 -22.72
CA PHE A 303 4.87 -6.44 -21.72
C PHE A 303 4.45 -7.17 -20.43
N LEU A 304 3.17 -7.07 -20.06
CA LEU A 304 2.62 -7.71 -18.87
C LEU A 304 2.26 -9.17 -19.14
N ASP A 305 1.74 -9.50 -20.32
CA ASP A 305 1.53 -10.88 -20.77
C ASP A 305 2.88 -11.60 -20.86
N ALA A 306 3.92 -10.93 -21.39
CA ALA A 306 5.29 -11.44 -21.37
C ALA A 306 5.88 -11.57 -19.94
N LYS A 307 5.36 -10.85 -18.94
CA LYS A 307 5.73 -10.99 -17.52
C LYS A 307 4.91 -12.07 -16.80
N LEU A 308 3.67 -12.29 -17.18
CA LEU A 308 2.85 -13.42 -16.73
C LEU A 308 3.43 -14.74 -17.24
N GLU A 309 3.91 -14.78 -18.48
CA GLU A 309 4.62 -15.94 -19.05
C GLU A 309 6.01 -16.18 -18.40
N LYS A 310 6.65 -15.13 -17.88
CA LYS A 310 7.96 -15.19 -17.18
C LYS A 310 7.86 -15.30 -15.66
N ALA A 311 6.65 -15.30 -15.09
CA ALA A 311 6.45 -15.47 -13.65
C ALA A 311 6.87 -16.90 -13.26
N ALA A 312 8.00 -17.02 -12.57
CA ALA A 312 8.65 -18.31 -12.30
C ALA A 312 7.95 -19.11 -11.19
N THR A 313 7.09 -18.48 -10.39
CA THR A 313 6.39 -19.13 -9.27
C THR A 313 4.91 -18.72 -9.19
N PRO A 314 4.02 -19.59 -8.67
CA PRO A 314 2.61 -19.26 -8.42
C PRO A 314 2.41 -18.02 -7.51
N GLN A 315 3.39 -17.73 -6.64
CA GLN A 315 3.37 -16.58 -5.73
C GLN A 315 3.58 -15.25 -6.47
N ASP A 316 4.36 -15.25 -7.56
CA ASP A 316 4.58 -14.06 -8.40
C ASP A 316 3.30 -13.66 -9.14
N VAL A 317 2.51 -14.65 -9.58
CA VAL A 317 1.21 -14.43 -10.25
C VAL A 317 0.20 -13.83 -9.28
N VAL A 318 0.11 -14.36 -8.06
CA VAL A 318 -0.76 -13.81 -7.00
C VAL A 318 -0.37 -12.36 -6.67
N ALA A 319 0.93 -12.08 -6.51
CA ALA A 319 1.41 -10.72 -6.23
C ALA A 319 1.08 -9.73 -7.35
N LEU A 320 1.10 -10.16 -8.62
CA LEU A 320 0.74 -9.33 -9.76
C LEU A 320 -0.77 -9.05 -9.79
N LEU A 321 -1.60 -10.07 -9.56
CA LEU A 321 -3.06 -9.95 -9.56
C LEU A 321 -3.58 -9.09 -8.39
N LEU A 322 -2.93 -9.15 -7.23
CA LEU A 322 -3.30 -8.31 -6.07
C LEU A 322 -3.22 -6.81 -6.37
N ARG A 323 -2.32 -6.38 -7.27
CA ARG A 323 -2.17 -4.97 -7.70
C ARG A 323 -3.30 -4.46 -8.61
N LYS A 324 -4.09 -5.38 -9.17
CA LYS A 324 -5.21 -5.09 -10.08
C LYS A 324 -6.55 -4.95 -9.35
N ILE A 325 -6.61 -5.32 -8.07
CA ILE A 325 -7.83 -5.29 -7.27
C ILE A 325 -7.80 -4.07 -6.34
N ASP A 326 -8.81 -3.21 -6.46
CA ASP A 326 -8.95 -2.01 -5.62
C ASP A 326 -9.63 -2.42 -4.31
N PRO A 327 -8.97 -2.28 -3.15
CA PRO A 327 -9.53 -2.69 -1.85
C PRO A 327 -10.90 -2.08 -1.54
N ASN A 328 -11.18 -0.88 -2.05
CA ASN A 328 -12.38 -0.09 -1.72
C ASN A 328 -13.51 -0.26 -2.72
N ARG A 329 -13.27 -0.89 -3.88
CA ARG A 329 -14.29 -1.11 -4.91
C ARG A 329 -15.01 -2.43 -4.67
N ARG A 330 -16.27 -2.56 -5.11
CA ARG A 330 -17.00 -3.84 -5.02
C ARG A 330 -16.94 -4.62 -6.33
N TYR A 331 -16.95 -5.93 -6.19
CA TYR A 331 -16.80 -6.89 -7.28
C TYR A 331 -17.81 -8.02 -7.11
N THR A 332 -18.28 -8.53 -8.24
CA THR A 332 -19.04 -9.78 -8.34
C THR A 332 -18.20 -10.77 -9.13
N LEU A 333 -18.07 -12.00 -8.64
CA LEU A 333 -17.25 -13.04 -9.21
C LEU A 333 -18.08 -14.27 -9.57
N ILE A 334 -17.60 -15.06 -10.52
CA ILE A 334 -18.13 -16.39 -10.79
C ILE A 334 -17.10 -17.41 -10.31
N GLY A 335 -17.47 -18.24 -9.34
CA GLY A 335 -16.62 -19.32 -8.85
C GLY A 335 -16.46 -20.42 -9.90
N SER A 336 -15.50 -21.32 -9.69
CA SER A 336 -15.33 -22.51 -10.54
C SER A 336 -16.56 -23.41 -10.54
N ASP A 337 -17.40 -23.31 -9.51
CA ASP A 337 -18.71 -23.97 -9.37
C ASP A 337 -19.84 -23.29 -10.18
N GLN A 338 -19.52 -22.30 -11.01
CA GLN A 338 -20.46 -21.49 -11.80
C GLN A 338 -21.44 -20.67 -10.96
N LYS A 339 -21.23 -20.54 -9.64
CA LYS A 339 -22.07 -19.68 -8.79
C LYS A 339 -21.54 -18.26 -8.77
N ARG A 340 -22.48 -17.31 -8.63
CA ARG A 340 -22.18 -15.89 -8.50
C ARG A 340 -21.95 -15.53 -7.03
N TYR A 341 -20.83 -14.87 -6.76
CA TYR A 341 -20.43 -14.38 -5.45
C TYR A 341 -20.24 -12.87 -5.50
N GLY A 342 -21.08 -12.11 -4.80
CA GLY A 342 -20.96 -10.64 -4.75
C GLY A 342 -22.29 -9.91 -4.64
N PRO A 343 -22.28 -8.57 -4.53
CA PRO A 343 -21.10 -7.70 -4.59
C PRO A 343 -20.31 -7.66 -3.27
N VAL A 344 -19.04 -8.09 -3.32
CA VAL A 344 -18.08 -8.09 -2.18
C VAL A 344 -17.00 -7.04 -2.37
N SER A 345 -16.39 -6.54 -1.29
CA SER A 345 -15.32 -5.55 -1.38
C SER A 345 -14.04 -6.16 -1.97
N GLY A 346 -13.20 -5.34 -2.61
CA GLY A 346 -11.94 -5.77 -3.17
C GLY A 346 -10.99 -6.36 -2.12
N ARG A 347 -11.10 -5.96 -0.85
CA ARG A 347 -10.39 -6.63 0.26
C ARG A 347 -10.75 -8.12 0.38
N ILE A 348 -12.02 -8.47 0.24
CA ILE A 348 -12.48 -9.86 0.28
C ILE A 348 -11.96 -10.62 -0.94
N VAL A 349 -11.94 -9.98 -2.12
CA VAL A 349 -11.39 -10.57 -3.34
C VAL A 349 -9.87 -10.80 -3.22
N GLN A 350 -9.13 -9.83 -2.67
CA GLN A 350 -7.70 -9.98 -2.39
C GLN A 350 -7.43 -11.12 -1.39
N GLN A 351 -8.29 -11.26 -0.38
CA GLN A 351 -8.21 -12.37 0.57
C GLN A 351 -8.41 -13.71 -0.14
N TRP A 352 -9.46 -13.87 -0.94
CA TRP A 352 -9.71 -15.11 -1.69
C TRP A 352 -8.56 -15.43 -2.65
N LEU A 353 -7.98 -14.42 -3.31
CA LEU A 353 -6.82 -14.63 -4.18
C LEU A 353 -5.59 -15.09 -3.39
N SER A 354 -5.36 -14.50 -2.21
CA SER A 354 -4.26 -14.89 -1.32
C SER A 354 -4.43 -16.29 -0.75
N ASP A 355 -5.68 -16.70 -0.51
CA ASP A 355 -6.05 -18.04 -0.06
C ASP A 355 -6.00 -19.08 -1.20
N ASN A 356 -5.59 -18.70 -2.42
CA ASN A 356 -5.67 -19.51 -3.64
C ASN A 356 -7.09 -20.03 -3.93
N ARG A 357 -8.10 -19.29 -3.49
CA ARG A 357 -9.51 -19.58 -3.72
C ARG A 357 -10.01 -19.03 -5.06
N ILE A 358 -9.27 -18.16 -5.70
CA ILE A 358 -9.56 -17.63 -7.02
C ILE A 358 -8.22 -17.42 -7.74
N ASP A 359 -8.25 -17.36 -9.07
CA ASP A 359 -7.06 -17.33 -9.91
C ASP A 359 -7.16 -16.26 -11.01
N ALA A 360 -6.12 -16.18 -11.86
CA ALA A 360 -6.05 -15.24 -12.98
C ALA A 360 -7.27 -15.29 -13.92
N ASN A 361 -7.89 -16.45 -14.07
CA ASN A 361 -8.96 -16.71 -15.03
C ASN A 361 -10.35 -16.52 -14.43
N THR A 362 -10.44 -16.31 -13.12
CA THR A 362 -11.72 -16.15 -12.43
C THR A 362 -12.48 -14.95 -12.99
N PRO A 363 -13.71 -15.14 -13.52
CA PRO A 363 -14.52 -14.06 -14.05
C PRO A 363 -14.94 -13.11 -12.93
N VAL A 364 -14.76 -11.82 -13.19
CA VAL A 364 -15.02 -10.72 -12.28
C VAL A 364 -15.75 -9.60 -13.01
N GLN A 365 -16.71 -9.00 -12.33
CA GLN A 365 -17.44 -7.81 -12.74
C GLN A 365 -17.27 -6.74 -11.68
N VAL A 366 -16.78 -5.58 -12.08
CA VAL A 366 -16.63 -4.43 -11.20
C VAL A 366 -17.98 -3.72 -11.05
N GLU A 367 -18.34 -3.32 -9.84
CA GLU A 367 -19.56 -2.57 -9.59
C GLU A 367 -19.56 -1.26 -10.41
N GLY A 368 -20.63 -1.07 -11.21
CA GLY A 368 -20.76 0.01 -12.20
C GLY A 368 -20.32 -0.34 -13.63
N SER A 369 -19.75 -1.53 -13.87
CA SER A 369 -19.47 -2.05 -15.22
C SER A 369 -20.53 -3.06 -15.66
N ASN A 370 -20.93 -3.01 -16.93
CA ASN A 370 -21.83 -4.01 -17.54
C ASN A 370 -21.07 -5.17 -18.22
N THR A 371 -19.74 -5.20 -18.14
CA THR A 371 -18.90 -6.22 -18.79
C THR A 371 -18.21 -7.12 -17.76
N TRP A 372 -18.25 -8.42 -18.04
CA TRP A 372 -17.46 -9.43 -17.33
C TRP A 372 -16.06 -9.49 -17.94
N GLN A 373 -15.06 -9.57 -17.06
CA GLN A 373 -13.63 -9.64 -17.42
C GLN A 373 -12.97 -10.71 -16.53
N THR A 374 -11.76 -11.16 -16.84
CA THR A 374 -11.00 -12.03 -15.92
C THR A 374 -10.13 -11.19 -14.99
N LEU A 375 -9.74 -11.73 -13.83
CA LEU A 375 -8.86 -11.04 -12.89
C LEU A 375 -7.54 -10.59 -13.53
N ALA A 376 -7.00 -11.38 -14.47
CA ALA A 376 -5.79 -11.02 -15.23
C ALA A 376 -5.98 -9.76 -16.10
N THR A 377 -7.16 -9.61 -16.70
CA THR A 377 -7.48 -8.51 -17.62
C THR A 377 -7.87 -7.21 -16.93
N LEU A 378 -8.00 -7.21 -15.59
CA LEU A 378 -8.30 -5.99 -14.85
C LEU A 378 -7.16 -4.96 -14.99
N PRO A 379 -7.49 -3.66 -15.16
CA PRO A 379 -6.48 -2.61 -15.21
C PRO A 379 -5.82 -2.42 -13.84
N ASP A 380 -4.51 -2.16 -13.83
CA ASP A 380 -3.77 -1.92 -12.60
C ASP A 380 -4.33 -0.70 -11.84
N VAL A 381 -4.68 -0.89 -10.56
CA VAL A 381 -5.27 0.16 -9.72
C VAL A 381 -4.28 1.28 -9.42
N VAL A 382 -2.99 0.95 -9.39
CA VAL A 382 -1.90 1.91 -9.18
C VAL A 382 -1.84 2.97 -10.30
N LYS A 383 -2.37 2.68 -11.50
CA LYS A 383 -2.42 3.63 -12.63
C LYS A 383 -3.69 4.48 -12.67
N SER A 384 -4.74 4.13 -11.90
CA SER A 384 -6.03 4.82 -11.90
C SER A 384 -6.23 5.83 -10.76
N LEU A 385 -5.23 6.00 -9.87
CA LEU A 385 -5.15 7.12 -8.94
C LEU A 385 -4.89 8.42 -9.72
N ARG A 386 -5.96 9.11 -10.11
CA ARG A 386 -5.87 10.50 -10.57
C ARG A 386 -5.26 11.33 -9.45
N LEU A 387 -4.12 11.96 -9.72
CA LEU A 387 -3.60 13.04 -8.87
C LEU A 387 -4.73 14.07 -8.68
N PRO A 388 -5.03 14.52 -7.44
CA PRO A 388 -5.93 15.65 -7.25
C PRO A 388 -5.38 16.85 -8.03
N PRO A 389 -6.24 17.66 -8.66
CA PRO A 389 -5.78 18.84 -9.39
C PRO A 389 -5.00 19.76 -8.44
N PRO A 390 -3.95 20.45 -8.91
CA PRO A 390 -3.18 21.37 -8.09
C PRO A 390 -4.10 22.45 -7.52
N ILE A 391 -3.99 22.70 -6.21
CA ILE A 391 -4.73 23.75 -5.52
C ILE A 391 -4.41 25.11 -6.19
N PRO A 392 -5.41 25.90 -6.62
CA PRO A 392 -5.18 27.20 -7.22
C PRO A 392 -4.37 28.12 -6.28
N GLN A 393 -3.32 28.75 -6.81
CA GLN A 393 -2.37 29.61 -6.07
C GLN A 393 -2.98 30.85 -5.38
N GLN A 394 -4.29 31.09 -5.51
CA GLN A 394 -4.94 32.28 -4.91
C GLN A 394 -5.20 32.14 -3.40
N GLU A 395 -5.16 30.93 -2.84
CA GLU A 395 -5.47 30.72 -1.41
C GLU A 395 -4.26 30.82 -0.48
N GLN A 396 -3.03 30.80 -1.02
CA GLN A 396 -1.81 30.96 -0.23
C GLN A 396 -1.51 32.42 0.17
N ARG A 397 -2.09 33.41 -0.53
CA ARG A 397 -1.88 34.85 -0.22
C ARG A 397 -2.74 35.41 0.90
N LYS A 398 -3.74 34.67 1.41
CA LYS A 398 -4.61 35.13 2.50
C LYS A 398 -4.17 34.70 3.90
N ARG A 399 -3.13 33.87 4.03
CA ARG A 399 -2.60 33.41 5.34
C ARG A 399 -1.30 34.13 5.78
N SER A 400 -0.83 35.11 5.02
CA SER A 400 0.39 35.88 5.32
C SER A 400 0.12 37.37 5.58
N ARG A 401 -1.03 37.71 6.17
CA ARG A 401 -1.30 39.06 6.70
C ARG A 401 -1.76 38.97 8.13
#